data_AF-A0A128F7Q6-F1
#
_entry.id   AF-A0A128F7Q6-F1
#
_cell.length_a   1.000
_cell.length_b   1.000
_cell.length_c   1.000
_cell.angle_alpha   90.00
_cell.angle_beta   90.00
_cell.angle_gamma   90.00
#
_symmetry.space_group_name_H-M   'P 1'
#
loop_
_entity.id
_entity.type
_entity.pdbx_description
1 polymer ?
#
loop_
_entity_poly.entity_id
_entity_poly.type
_entity_poly.pdbx_seq_one_letter_code
_entity_poly.pdbx_strand_id
1 'polypeptide(L)' 'MKDLRVHDVEVTDAINAVLEKAPNARFWKCFWLIKRKHKRFNHKCVYRVYCRMGLNLQHRQKRVLPR' A
#
# COMPACT_ATOMS: atom_id res chain seq x y z
N MET A 1 16.23 -15.20 3.58
CA MET A 1 15.26 -16.07 2.87
C MET A 1 13.86 -15.57 3.17
N LYS A 2 12.94 -15.68 2.21
CA LYS A 2 11.75 -14.82 2.12
C LYS A 2 10.57 -15.48 2.86
N ASP A 3 10.42 -15.19 4.15
CA ASP A 3 9.17 -15.47 4.86
C ASP A 3 8.05 -14.66 4.22
N LEU A 4 7.36 -15.26 3.26
CA LEU A 4 6.02 -14.89 2.82
C LEU A 4 5.11 -15.89 3.52
N ARG A 5 4.55 -15.50 4.67
CA ARG A 5 3.40 -16.24 5.19
C ARG A 5 2.33 -16.19 4.09
N VAL A 6 1.54 -17.23 3.90
CA VAL A 6 0.50 -17.30 2.84
C VAL A 6 -0.33 -16.00 2.79
N HIS A 7 -0.59 -15.39 3.95
CA HIS A 7 -1.27 -14.11 4.10
C HIS A 7 -0.56 -12.88 3.48
N ASP A 8 0.77 -12.87 3.41
CA ASP A 8 1.52 -11.78 2.79
C ASP A 8 1.31 -11.77 1.26
N VAL A 9 1.05 -12.92 0.64
CA VAL A 9 0.74 -13.04 -0.79
C VAL A 9 -0.64 -12.47 -1.08
N GLU A 10 -1.66 -12.81 -0.27
CA GLU A 10 -3.01 -12.26 -0.40
C GLU A 10 -3.02 -10.74 -0.19
N VAL A 11 -2.24 -10.25 0.78
CA VAL A 11 -2.08 -8.81 1.02
C VAL A 11 -1.36 -8.13 -0.15
N THR A 12 -0.37 -8.78 -0.74
CA THR A 12 0.36 -8.27 -1.91
C THR A 12 -0.58 -8.10 -3.10
N ASP A 13 -1.39 -9.12 -3.39
CA ASP A 13 -2.36 -9.09 -4.48
C ASP A 13 -3.44 -8.01 -4.27
N ALA A 14 -3.97 -7.91 -3.03
CA ALA A 14 -4.92 -6.85 -2.68
C ALA A 14 -4.33 -5.44 -2.82
N ILE A 15 -3.05 -5.25 -2.50
CA ILE A 15 -2.34 -3.97 -2.71
C ILE A 15 -2.18 -3.70 -4.21
N ASN A 16 -1.77 -4.68 -5.01
CA ASN A 16 -1.64 -4.53 -6.46
C ASN A 16 -2.96 -4.13 -7.11
N ALA A 17 -4.08 -4.78 -6.74
CA ALA A 17 -5.41 -4.45 -7.24
C ALA A 17 -5.88 -3.03 -6.87
N VAL A 18 -5.31 -2.42 -5.81
CA VAL A 18 -5.56 -1.01 -5.49
C VAL A 18 -4.64 -0.09 -6.29
N LEU A 19 -3.37 -0.46 -6.46
CA LEU A 19 -2.41 0.30 -7.25
C LEU A 19 -2.82 0.40 -8.72
N GLU A 20 -3.42 -0.64 -9.29
CA GLU A 20 -3.99 -0.60 -10.65
C GLU A 20 -5.03 0.51 -10.82
N LYS A 21 -5.83 0.78 -9.78
CA LYS A 21 -6.86 1.83 -9.80
C LYS A 21 -6.31 3.21 -9.41
N ALA A 22 -5.30 3.23 -8.54
CA ALA A 22 -4.76 4.45 -7.97
C ALA A 22 -3.26 4.26 -7.68
N PRO A 23 -2.37 4.49 -8.66
CA PRO A 23 -0.94 4.23 -8.51
C PRO A 23 -0.27 5.13 -7.46
N ASN A 24 -0.84 6.30 -7.19
CA ASN A 24 -0.35 7.26 -6.19
C ASN A 24 -1.11 7.16 -4.85
N ALA A 25 -1.81 6.05 -4.60
CA ALA A 25 -2.52 5.88 -3.35
C ALA A 25 -1.54 5.76 -2.17
N ARG A 26 -1.67 6.66 -1.20
CA ARG A 26 -0.96 6.53 0.08
C ARG A 26 -1.51 5.36 0.88
N PHE A 27 -0.69 4.85 1.79
CA PHE A 27 -1.04 3.76 2.71
C PHE A 27 -2.46 3.82 3.28
N TRP A 28 -2.90 4.97 3.81
CA TRP A 28 -4.23 5.10 4.40
C TRP A 28 -5.36 4.84 3.37
N LYS A 29 -5.20 5.36 2.15
CA LYS A 29 -6.16 5.14 1.06
C LYS A 29 -6.12 3.69 0.59
N CYS A 30 -4.93 3.10 0.47
CA CYS A 30 -4.77 1.68 0.18
C CYS A 30 -5.44 0.80 1.23
N PHE A 31 -5.13 1.02 2.51
CA PHE A 31 -5.67 0.24 3.62
C PHE A 31 -7.20 0.37 3.70
N TRP A 32 -7.75 1.56 3.49
CA TRP A 32 -9.20 1.74 3.52
C TRP A 32 -9.91 1.00 2.38
N LEU A 33 -9.35 1.04 1.17
CA LEU A 33 -9.88 0.30 0.02
C LEU A 33 -9.77 -1.22 0.21
N ILE A 34 -8.63 -1.68 0.72
CA ILE A 34 -8.38 -3.08 1.05
C ILE A 34 -9.34 -3.55 2.14
N LYS A 35 -9.57 -2.75 3.19
CA LYS A 35 -10.52 -3.06 4.28
C LYS A 35 -11.96 -3.18 3.79
N ARG A 36 -12.36 -2.39 2.77
CA ARG A 36 -13.69 -2.50 2.15
C ARG A 36 -13.86 -3.80 1.36
N LYS A 37 -12.81 -4.29 0.70
CA LYS A 37 -12.84 -5.54 -0.07
C LYS A 37 -12.62 -6.78 0.81
N HIS A 38 -11.74 -6.68 1.80
CA HIS A 38 -11.27 -7.79 2.61
C HIS A 38 -11.40 -7.44 4.09
N LYS A 39 -12.41 -8.00 4.75
CA LYS A 39 -12.76 -7.70 6.14
C LYS A 39 -11.79 -8.29 7.18
N ARG A 40 -10.82 -9.11 6.75
CA ARG A 40 -9.94 -9.92 7.61
C ARG A 40 -8.49 -9.46 7.70
N PHE A 41 -8.03 -8.52 6.88
CA PHE A 41 -6.63 -8.14 6.90
C PHE A 41 -6.26 -7.32 8.14
N ASN A 42 -5.25 -7.80 8.87
CA ASN A 42 -4.67 -7.07 9.98
C ASN A 42 -3.87 -5.88 9.46
N HIS A 43 -4.13 -4.69 10.02
CA HIS A 43 -3.44 -3.44 9.69
C HIS A 43 -1.90 -3.57 9.73
N LYS A 44 -1.35 -4.29 10.73
CA LYS A 44 0.10 -4.50 10.85
C LYS A 44 0.66 -5.33 9.69
N CYS A 45 -0.09 -6.30 9.19
CA CYS A 45 0.35 -7.13 8.06
C CYS A 45 0.42 -6.29 6.78
N VAL A 46 -0.65 -5.53 6.50
CA VAL A 46 -0.73 -4.63 5.35
C VAL A 46 0.39 -3.58 5.40
N TYR A 47 0.62 -2.97 6.57
CA TYR A 47 1.69 -1.99 6.73
C TYR A 47 3.08 -2.59 6.48
N ARG A 48 3.35 -3.79 6.99
CA ARG A 48 4.64 -4.47 6.75
C ARG A 48 4.87 -4.74 5.26
N VAL A 49 3.88 -5.30 4.57
CA VAL A 49 3.98 -5.59 3.13
C VAL A 49 4.13 -4.29 2.34
N TYR A 50 3.35 -3.26 2.68
CA TYR A 50 3.41 -1.95 2.06
C TYR A 50 4.81 -1.29 2.19
N CYS A 51 5.40 -1.30 3.38
CA CYS A 51 6.77 -0.82 3.58
C CYS A 51 7.80 -1.66 2.83
N ARG A 52 7.63 -2.99 2.80
CA ARG A 52 8.53 -3.91 2.10
C ARG A 52 8.50 -3.72 0.59
N MET A 53 7.37 -3.29 0.03
CA MET A 53 7.21 -2.95 -1.38
C MET A 53 7.82 -1.59 -1.75
N GLY A 54 8.29 -0.80 -0.79
CA GLY A 54 8.88 0.51 -1.09
C GLY A 54 7.88 1.53 -1.62
N LEU A 55 6.57 1.29 -1.46
CA LEU A 55 5.47 2.17 -1.92
C LEU A 55 5.32 3.44 -1.06
N ASN A 56 6.34 3.78 -0.28
CA ASN A 56 6.40 5.01 0.48
C ASN A 56 6.77 6.15 -0.48
N LEU A 57 5.84 6.49 -1.38
CA LEU A 57 5.99 7.61 -2.29
C LEU A 57 6.18 8.88 -1.43
N GLN A 58 7.35 9.48 -1.54
CA GLN A 58 7.64 10.75 -0.88
C GLN A 58 6.67 11.81 -1.39
N HIS A 59 6.22 12.69 -0.51
CA HIS A 59 5.34 13.80 -0.89
C HIS A 59 5.99 14.56 -2.05
N ARG A 60 5.30 14.72 -3.19
CA ARG A 60 5.77 15.64 -4.23
C ARG A 60 5.82 17.02 -3.60
N GLN A 61 7.02 17.50 -3.26
CA GLN A 61 7.18 18.84 -2.74
C GLN A 61 6.54 19.81 -3.73
N LYS A 62 5.77 20.78 -3.21
CA LYS A 62 5.24 21.86 -4.05
C LYS A 62 6.45 22.53 -4.69
N ARG A 63 6.59 22.46 -6.01
CA ARG A 63 7.59 23.25 -6.73
C ARG A 63 7.17 24.71 -6.54
N VAL A 64 7.89 25.44 -5.70
CA VAL A 64 7.77 26.89 -5.61
C VAL A 64 8.38 27.42 -6.91
N LEU A 65 7.57 28.05 -7.75
CA LEU A 65 8.08 28.75 -8.93
C LEU A 65 8.94 29.92 -8.43
N PRO A 66 10.14 30.14 -8.97
CA PRO A 66 10.91 31.33 -8.65
C PRO A 66 10.11 32.58 -9.02
N ARG A 67 10.19 33.60 -8.16
CA ARG A 67 9.56 34.91 -8.37
C ARG A 67 10.33 35.69 -9.43
#